data_AF-A0A2N2C2Y4-F1
#
_entry.id   AF-A0A2N2C2Y4-F1
#
_cell.length_a   1.000
_cell.length_b   1.000
_cell.length_c   1.000
_cell.angle_alpha   90.00
_cell.angle_beta   90.00
_cell.angle_gamma   90.00
#
_symmetry.space_group_name_H-M   'P 1'
#
loop_
_entity.id
_entity.type
_entity.pdbx_description
1 polymer ?
#
loop_
_entity_poly.entity_id
_entity_poly.type
_entity_poly.pdbx_seq_one_letter_code
_entity_poly.pdbx_strand_id
1 'polypeptide(L)' 'MEKRRWSKEEVSVYRRTHEGFFYANKDDANIFVPREYSFGYTLNFGNPISWIVLVAIIATIYILTTL' A
#
# COMPACT_ATOMS: atom_id res chain seq x y z
N MET A 1 -5.20 -18.18 7.84
CA MET A 1 -5.47 -17.09 8.80
C MET A 1 -6.17 -15.99 8.05
N GLU A 2 -7.29 -15.48 8.58
CA GLU A 2 -7.96 -14.32 8.01
C GLU A 2 -6.99 -13.12 8.05
N LYS A 3 -6.78 -12.46 6.91
CA LYS A 3 -5.87 -11.31 6.85
C LYS A 3 -6.56 -10.14 7.54
N ARG A 4 -6.00 -9.68 8.67
CA ARG A 4 -6.49 -8.50 9.38
C ARG A 4 -5.75 -7.24 8.93
N ARG A 5 -6.38 -6.08 9.17
CA ARG A 5 -5.71 -4.79 9.01
C ARG A 5 -4.77 -4.54 10.17
N TRP A 6 -3.54 -4.12 9.87
CA TRP A 6 -2.56 -3.79 10.88
C TRP A 6 -2.75 -2.35 11.37
N SER A 7 -2.38 -2.09 12.63
CA SER A 7 -2.37 -0.75 13.20
C SER A 7 -1.20 0.07 12.65
N LYS A 8 -1.20 1.39 12.91
CA LYS A 8 -0.08 2.25 12.48
C LYS A 8 1.23 1.86 13.15
N GLU A 9 1.16 1.46 14.42
CA GLU A 9 2.29 1.02 15.22
C GLU A 9 2.87 -0.27 14.64
N GLU A 10 2.03 -1.23 14.26
CA GLU A 10 2.47 -2.48 13.63
C GLU A 10 3.12 -2.25 12.27
N VAL A 11 2.51 -1.37 11.45
CA VAL A 11 3.08 -0.92 10.18
C VAL A 11 4.46 -0.27 10.41
N SER A 12 4.61 0.55 11.45
CA SER A 12 5.87 1.23 11.81
C SER A 12 6.97 0.23 12.20
N VAL A 13 6.61 -0.78 12.98
CA VAL A 13 7.52 -1.84 13.41
C VAL A 13 7.96 -2.66 12.20
N TYR A 14 7.03 -3.02 11.31
CA TYR A 14 7.35 -3.73 10.08
C TYR A 14 8.38 -2.97 9.25
N ARG A 15 8.19 -1.67 9.02
CA ARG A 15 9.13 -0.86 8.24
C ARG A 15 10.51 -0.71 8.85
N ARG A 16 10.59 -0.59 10.18
CA ARG A 16 11.89 -0.51 10.86
C ARG A 16 12.66 -1.82 10.82
N THR A 17 11.95 -2.94 10.72
CA THR A 17 12.53 -4.29 10.74
C THR A 17 12.74 -4.89 9.35
N HIS A 18 12.05 -4.37 8.34
CA HIS A 18 12.16 -4.81 6.95
C HIS A 18 12.71 -3.66 6.11
N GLU A 19 13.94 -3.80 5.63
CA GLU A 19 14.57 -2.83 4.74
C GLU A 19 13.90 -2.86 3.36
N GLY A 20 13.50 -1.69 2.86
CA GLY A 20 12.91 -1.56 1.54
C GLY A 20 12.37 -0.17 1.24
N PHE A 21 12.46 0.24 -0.02
CA PHE A 21 11.91 1.52 -0.47
C PHE A 21 10.37 1.54 -0.46
N PHE A 22 9.74 0.37 -0.61
CA PHE A 22 8.30 0.21 -0.65
C PHE A 22 7.80 -0.65 0.51
N TYR A 23 6.61 -0.33 1.03
CA TYR A 23 5.93 -1.19 1.99
C TYR A 23 5.27 -2.37 1.26
N ALA A 24 5.72 -3.58 1.56
CA ALA A 24 5.17 -4.81 0.99
C ALA A 24 5.02 -5.87 2.09
N ASN A 25 3.83 -5.97 2.67
CA ASN A 25 3.50 -6.95 3.71
C ASN A 25 2.29 -7.78 3.25
N LYS A 26 2.49 -9.09 3.07
CA LYS A 26 1.44 -10.01 2.62
C LYS A 26 0.42 -10.36 3.71
N ASP A 27 0.78 -10.17 4.97
CA ASP A 27 -0.02 -10.47 6.15
C ASP A 27 -0.89 -9.29 6.61
N ASP A 28 -0.58 -8.09 6.11
CA ASP A 28 -1.37 -6.88 6.33
C ASP A 28 -2.45 -6.72 5.26
N ALA A 29 -3.71 -6.73 5.68
CA ALA A 29 -4.85 -6.54 4.79
C ALA A 29 -5.07 -5.07 4.36
N ASN A 30 -4.32 -4.11 4.91
CA ASN A 30 -4.40 -2.73 4.46
C ASN A 30 -4.00 -2.61 2.99
N ILE A 31 -4.76 -1.82 2.24
CA ILE A 31 -4.44 -1.41 0.86
C ILE A 31 -3.58 -0.14 0.92
N PHE A 32 -3.98 0.82 1.74
CA PHE A 32 -3.26 2.06 2.00
C PHE A 32 -2.69 2.05 3.40
N VAL A 33 -1.43 2.45 3.53
CA VAL A 33 -0.71 2.55 4.80
C VAL A 33 -0.08 3.94 4.92
N PRO A 34 -0.03 4.54 6.12
CA PRO A 34 0.58 5.86 6.30
C PRO A 34 2.06 5.80 5.96
N ARG A 35 2.65 6.87 5.41
CA ARG A 35 4.12 6.95 5.28
C ARG A 35 4.76 7.19 6.64
N GLU A 36 5.95 6.65 6.87
CA GLU A 36 6.62 6.71 8.18
C GLU A 36 7.12 8.13 8.52
N TYR A 37 7.79 8.78 7.56
CA TYR A 37 8.46 10.08 7.75
C TYR A 37 7.82 11.21 6.95
N SER A 38 6.59 11.05 6.49
CA SER A 38 5.93 12.03 5.64
C SER A 38 4.42 12.01 5.82
N PHE A 39 3.77 13.12 5.51
CA PHE A 39 2.32 13.17 5.44
C PHE A 39 1.80 12.34 4.25
N GLY A 40 0.66 11.68 4.45
CA GLY A 40 -0.05 10.92 3.42
C GLY A 40 0.14 9.41 3.51
N TYR A 41 -0.34 8.73 2.46
CA TYR A 41 -0.41 7.27 2.37
C TYR A 41 0.44 6.76 1.21
N THR A 42 0.76 5.47 1.27
CA THR A 42 1.32 4.68 0.17
C THR A 42 0.56 3.36 0.08
N LEU A 43 0.72 2.65 -1.03
CA LEU A 43 0.12 1.33 -1.22
C LEU A 43 0.91 0.25 -0.49
N ASN A 44 0.20 -0.77 -0.02
CA ASN A 44 0.82 -2.03 0.38
C ASN A 44 1.01 -2.94 -0.83
N PHE A 45 2.23 -3.00 -1.35
CA PHE A 45 2.56 -3.80 -2.54
C PHE A 45 2.56 -5.32 -2.28
N GLY A 46 2.44 -5.74 -1.01
CA GLY A 46 2.21 -7.14 -0.63
C GLY A 46 0.74 -7.58 -0.76
N ASN A 47 -0.18 -6.64 -0.99
CA ASN A 47 -1.61 -6.89 -1.12
C ASN A 47 -2.03 -6.85 -2.61
N PRO A 48 -2.57 -7.93 -3.19
CA PRO A 48 -3.04 -7.96 -4.58
C PRO A 48 -4.07 -6.87 -4.92
N ILE A 49 -4.91 -6.48 -3.96
CA ILE A 49 -5.93 -5.44 -4.19
C ILE A 49 -5.27 -4.07 -4.41
N SER A 50 -4.13 -3.79 -3.78
CA SER A 50 -3.37 -2.56 -4.02
C SER A 50 -2.93 -2.42 -5.47
N TRP A 51 -2.57 -3.54 -6.11
CA TRP A 51 -2.20 -3.55 -7.54
C TRP A 51 -3.41 -3.27 -8.43
N ILE A 52 -4.58 -3.84 -8.10
CA ILE A 52 -5.83 -3.54 -8.81
C ILE A 52 -6.15 -2.05 -8.71
N VAL A 53 -6.04 -1.46 -7.51
CA VAL A 53 -6.25 -0.03 -7.29
C VAL A 53 -5.26 0.81 -8.10
N LEU A 54 -3.98 0.44 -8.12
CA LEU A 54 -2.96 1.15 -8.90
C LEU A 54 -3.27 1.12 -10.40
N VAL A 55 -3.63 -0.05 -10.94
CA VAL A 55 -4.00 -0.21 -12.35
C VAL A 55 -5.24 0.62 -12.68
N ALA A 56 -6.25 0.63 -11.81
CA ALA A 56 -7.45 1.43 -12.01
C ALA A 56 -7.16 2.94 -12.07
N ILE A 57 -6.27 3.44 -11.19
CA ILE A 57 -5.81 4.83 -11.22
C ILE A 57 -5.11 5.15 -12.54
N ILE A 58 -4.15 4.31 -12.95
CA ILE A 58 -3.40 4.50 -14.21
C ILE A 58 -4.34 4.48 -15.41
N ALA A 59 -5.26 3.51 -15.47
CA ALA A 59 -6.24 3.40 -16.55
C ALA A 59 -7.17 4.63 -16.62
N THR A 60 -7.60 5.15 -15.47
CA THR A 60 -8.42 6.35 -15.38
C THR A 60 -7.67 7.57 -15.94
N ILE A 61 -6.42 7.77 -15.53
CA ILE A 61 -5.58 8.87 -16.05
C ILE A 61 -5.39 8.72 -17.57
N TYR A 62 -5.10 7.51 -18.04
CA TYR A 62 -4.94 7.25 -19.48
C TYR A 62 -6.21 7.60 -20.26
N ILE A 63 -7.37 7.12 -19.82
CA ILE A 63 -8.66 7.42 -20.42
C ILE A 63 -8.91 8.93 -20.48
N LEU A 64 -8.74 9.64 -19.35
CA LEU A 64 -8.99 11.08 -19.27
C LEU A 64 -8.04 11.94 -20.12
N THR A 65 -6.87 11.40 -20.49
CA THR A 65 -5.85 12.14 -21.23
C THR A 65 -5.82 11.78 -22.72
N THR A 66 -6.44 10.68 -23.13
CA THR A 66 -6.36 10.15 -24.50
C THR A 66 -7.70 10.03 -25.23
N LEU A 67 -8.82 10.03 -24.51
CA LEU A 67 -10.18 10.07 -25.06
C LEU A 67 -10.76 11.47 -24.93
#